data_AF-A0AA96K2A2-F1
#
_entry.id   AF-A0AA96K2A2-F1
#
_cell.length_a   1.000
_cell.length_b   1.000
_cell.length_c   1.000
_cell.angle_alpha   90.00
_cell.angle_beta   90.00
_cell.angle_gamma   90.00
#
_symmetry.space_group_name_H-M   'P 1'
#
loop_
_entity.id
_entity.type
_entity.pdbx_description
1 polymer ?
#
loop_
_entity_poly.entity_id
_entity_poly.type
_entity_poly.pdbx_seq_one_letter_code
_entity_poly.pdbx_strand_id
1 'polypeptide(L)'
;MTFLDHFFDTLPIFLPILLVLALVSTGLWVAHWFFFRRNGGLKEEDRFSARVGMLLLVGAGIVLILLALPVDKETHKELFQLLALLITAVITLSSTTFVSNALAGFMLRGMQSFRLGDFLRVENQFGRVTERGLFHTEIQTEERDLTTLPNLFLVSHPITVLRSSGTIVSATVSLGYDISHKTIEKLLSDAALAAKLKDPFVHIMELGDYSVTYRVSGFLSEVKQLLSARSNLRAQMLTTLHNAGIEIVSPVVMNQRRLEDGIRVLPPQLSELPHEEEKIVECNPESLIFDKADAMAQIEALKEQREAIREEITVLEGQAKSKKEHIGPWIEQRITRIRQEEERLSLQIQQAEAAKIE
;
A
#
# COMPACT_ATOMS: atom_id res chain seq x y z
N MET A 1 0.96 79.24 -6.58
CA MET A 1 0.90 78.08 -7.48
C MET A 1 0.16 77.00 -6.75
N THR A 2 -0.99 76.63 -7.30
CA THR A 2 -2.12 76.06 -6.59
C THR A 2 -1.97 74.55 -6.49
N PHE A 3 -2.42 73.96 -5.38
CA PHE A 3 -2.46 72.51 -5.17
C PHE A 3 -3.07 71.74 -6.36
N LEU A 4 -4.01 72.35 -7.09
CA LEU A 4 -4.57 71.81 -8.33
C LEU A 4 -3.55 71.64 -9.46
N ASP A 5 -2.59 72.56 -9.64
CA ASP A 5 -1.62 72.47 -10.74
C ASP A 5 -0.65 71.31 -10.51
N HIS A 6 -0.17 71.15 -9.27
CA HIS A 6 0.67 70.02 -8.88
C HIS A 6 -0.08 68.67 -8.96
N PHE A 7 -1.38 68.68 -8.68
CA PHE A 7 -2.25 67.50 -8.83
C PHE A 7 -2.42 67.11 -10.30
N PHE A 8 -2.69 68.05 -11.20
CA PHE A 8 -2.83 67.77 -12.64
C PHE A 8 -1.50 67.39 -13.31
N ASP A 9 -0.35 67.86 -12.80
CA ASP A 9 0.97 67.47 -13.28
C ASP A 9 1.42 66.07 -12.84
N THR A 10 0.94 65.60 -11.69
CA THR A 10 1.27 64.26 -11.16
C THR A 10 0.28 63.17 -11.57
N LEU A 11 -0.96 63.55 -11.92
CA LEU A 11 -2.00 62.66 -12.44
C LEU A 11 -1.56 61.74 -13.60
N PRO A 12 -0.80 62.19 -14.63
CA PRO A 12 -0.43 61.36 -15.77
C PRO A 12 0.56 60.25 -15.39
N ILE A 13 1.31 60.43 -14.31
CA ILE A 13 2.29 59.47 -13.80
C ILE A 13 1.58 58.27 -13.15
N PHE A 14 0.44 58.52 -12.49
CA PHE A 14 -0.35 57.50 -11.80
C PHE A 14 -1.52 56.93 -12.64
N LEU A 15 -1.85 57.56 -13.77
CA LEU A 15 -2.93 57.11 -14.65
C LEU A 15 -2.70 55.69 -15.24
N PRO A 16 -1.49 55.29 -15.67
CA PRO A 16 -1.23 53.94 -16.17
C PRO A 16 -1.44 52.85 -15.11
N ILE A 17 -0.96 53.07 -13.88
CA ILE A 17 -1.12 52.09 -12.80
C ILE A 17 -2.58 51.95 -12.39
N LEU A 18 -3.34 53.04 -12.34
CA LEU A 18 -4.76 53.01 -12.00
C LEU A 18 -5.57 52.25 -13.08
N LEU A 19 -5.23 52.45 -14.36
CA LEU A 19 -5.84 51.72 -15.47
C LEU A 19 -5.54 50.22 -15.38
N VAL A 20 -4.28 49.84 -15.15
CA VAL A 20 -3.89 48.43 -15.01
C VAL A 20 -4.54 47.78 -13.79
N LEU A 21 -4.63 48.48 -12.66
CA LEU A 21 -5.30 47.98 -11.47
C LEU A 21 -6.80 47.77 -11.72
N ALA A 22 -7.46 48.69 -12.42
CA ALA A 22 -8.84 48.55 -12.84
C ALA A 22 -9.03 47.36 -13.82
N LEU A 23 -8.11 47.19 -14.77
CA LEU A 23 -8.13 46.09 -15.74
C LEU A 23 -7.98 44.73 -15.04
N VAL A 24 -6.99 44.58 -14.16
CA VAL A 24 -6.72 43.34 -13.41
C VAL A 24 -7.89 43.03 -12.48
N SER A 25 -8.42 44.03 -11.77
CA SER A 25 -9.57 43.86 -10.87
C SER A 25 -10.83 43.45 -11.63
N THR A 26 -11.08 44.06 -12.78
CA THR A 26 -12.22 43.71 -13.65
C THR A 26 -12.05 42.30 -14.22
N GLY A 27 -10.84 41.95 -14.66
CA GLY A 27 -10.51 40.62 -15.17
C GLY A 27 -10.72 39.52 -14.11
N LEU A 28 -10.22 39.73 -12.89
CA LEU A 28 -10.44 38.82 -11.76
C LEU A 28 -11.92 38.72 -11.38
N TRP A 29 -12.65 39.84 -11.37
CA TRP A 29 -14.09 39.86 -11.09
C TRP A 29 -14.89 39.10 -12.14
N VAL A 30 -14.61 39.30 -13.43
CA VAL A 30 -15.25 38.57 -14.55
C VAL A 30 -14.91 37.09 -14.49
N ALA A 31 -13.65 36.73 -14.24
CA ALA A 31 -13.23 35.34 -14.09
C ALA A 31 -13.95 34.68 -12.90
N HIS A 32 -14.00 35.37 -11.75
CA HIS A 32 -14.69 34.87 -10.57
C HIS A 32 -16.19 34.70 -10.83
N TRP A 33 -16.82 35.69 -11.46
CA TRP A 33 -18.22 35.59 -11.86
C TRP A 33 -18.45 34.42 -12.83
N PHE A 34 -17.61 34.25 -13.84
CA PHE A 34 -17.74 33.19 -14.84
C PHE A 34 -17.54 31.79 -14.24
N PHE A 35 -16.50 31.59 -13.43
CA PHE A 35 -16.18 30.30 -12.82
C PHE A 35 -17.08 29.95 -11.63
N PHE A 36 -17.50 30.92 -10.81
CA PHE A 36 -18.23 30.65 -9.57
C PHE A 36 -19.73 30.88 -9.66
N ARG A 37 -20.24 31.74 -10.56
CA ARG A 37 -21.69 31.94 -10.72
C ARG A 37 -22.35 30.85 -11.57
N ARG A 38 -21.58 30.14 -12.40
CA ARG A 38 -22.06 28.99 -13.19
C ARG A 38 -22.19 27.70 -12.35
N ASN A 39 -21.90 27.75 -11.05
CA ASN A 39 -21.91 26.59 -10.14
C ASN A 39 -23.32 26.16 -9.69
N GLY A 40 -24.16 25.80 -10.65
CA GLY A 40 -25.35 24.98 -10.44
C GLY A 40 -25.15 23.50 -10.74
N GLY A 41 -23.94 23.02 -11.08
CA GLY A 41 -23.74 21.60 -11.40
C GLY A 41 -22.39 21.13 -11.94
N LEU A 42 -21.27 21.85 -11.72
CA LEU A 42 -19.96 21.39 -12.18
C LEU A 42 -19.42 20.23 -11.32
N LYS A 43 -18.88 19.20 -11.99
CA LYS A 43 -18.16 18.07 -11.39
C LYS A 43 -16.94 18.57 -10.61
N GLU A 44 -16.48 17.83 -9.61
CA GLU A 44 -15.37 18.26 -8.73
C GLU A 44 -14.06 18.54 -9.49
N GLU A 45 -13.79 17.81 -10.57
CA GLU A 45 -12.61 17.99 -11.43
C GLU A 45 -12.55 19.39 -12.09
N ASP A 46 -13.69 19.91 -12.56
CA ASP A 46 -13.76 21.23 -13.18
C ASP A 46 -13.50 22.35 -12.16
N ARG A 47 -13.83 22.11 -10.88
CA ARG A 47 -13.60 23.06 -9.79
C ARG A 47 -12.12 23.20 -9.45
N PHE A 48 -11.35 22.12 -9.53
CA PHE A 48 -9.91 22.16 -9.32
C PHE A 48 -9.24 23.00 -10.42
N SER A 49 -9.55 22.71 -11.68
CA SER A 49 -9.03 23.43 -12.84
C SER A 49 -9.36 24.93 -12.78
N ALA A 50 -10.58 25.29 -12.37
CA ALA A 50 -10.98 26.68 -12.17
C ALA A 50 -10.18 27.40 -11.07
N ARG A 51 -9.88 26.73 -9.95
CA ARG A 51 -9.05 27.30 -8.86
C ARG A 51 -7.61 27.51 -9.30
N VAL A 52 -7.04 26.56 -10.04
CA VAL A 52 -5.69 26.69 -10.61
C VAL A 52 -5.64 27.84 -11.62
N GLY A 53 -6.63 27.91 -12.52
CA GLY A 53 -6.76 29.01 -13.48
C GLY A 53 -6.88 30.38 -12.80
N MET A 54 -7.65 30.48 -11.70
CA MET A 54 -7.76 31.69 -10.90
C MET A 54 -6.42 32.09 -10.27
N LEU A 55 -5.68 31.14 -9.67
CA LEU A 55 -4.36 31.40 -9.10
C LEU A 55 -3.36 31.91 -10.15
N LEU A 56 -3.36 31.32 -11.35
CA LEU A 56 -2.53 31.79 -12.46
C LEU A 56 -2.90 33.20 -12.90
N LEU A 57 -4.20 33.53 -12.95
CA LEU A 57 -4.67 34.87 -13.30
C LEU A 57 -4.24 35.91 -12.26
N VAL A 58 -4.35 35.59 -10.97
CA VAL A 58 -3.83 36.44 -9.89
C VAL A 58 -2.33 36.67 -10.04
N GLY A 59 -1.55 35.61 -10.31
CA GLY A 59 -0.11 35.71 -10.56
C GLY A 59 0.22 36.62 -11.75
N ALA A 60 -0.49 36.46 -12.88
CA ALA A 60 -0.34 37.32 -14.05
C ALA A 60 -0.73 38.78 -13.75
N GLY A 61 -1.77 39.00 -12.95
CA GLY A 61 -2.20 40.31 -12.49
C GLY A 61 -1.13 41.02 -11.66
N ILE A 62 -0.47 40.31 -10.75
CA ILE A 62 0.65 40.85 -9.95
C ILE A 62 1.79 41.31 -10.87
N VAL A 63 2.14 40.51 -11.88
CA VAL A 63 3.18 40.86 -12.87
C VAL A 63 2.79 42.11 -13.67
N LEU A 64 1.54 42.21 -14.13
CA LEU A 64 1.03 43.39 -14.86
C LEU A 64 1.07 44.65 -14.00
N ILE A 65 0.67 44.56 -12.73
CA ILE A 65 0.74 45.69 -11.79
C ILE A 65 2.19 46.13 -11.60
N LEU A 66 3.12 45.17 -11.48
CA LEU A 66 4.54 45.46 -11.31
C LEU A 66 5.13 46.20 -12.52
N LEU A 67 4.73 45.82 -13.74
CA LEU A 67 5.12 46.49 -14.99
C LEU A 67 4.57 47.92 -15.09
N ALA A 68 3.40 48.18 -14.51
CA ALA A 68 2.73 49.46 -14.57
C ALA A 68 3.20 50.46 -13.49
N LEU A 69 4.03 50.02 -12.54
CA LEU A 69 4.57 50.88 -11.47
C LEU A 69 5.42 52.01 -12.07
N PRO A 70 5.17 53.28 -11.71
CA PRO A 70 5.95 54.41 -12.19
C PRO A 70 7.26 54.55 -11.39
N VAL A 71 8.15 53.57 -11.53
CA VAL A 71 9.48 53.56 -10.90
C VAL A 71 10.57 53.51 -11.96
N ASP A 72 11.80 53.80 -11.56
CA ASP A 72 12.95 53.73 -12.46
C ASP A 72 13.28 52.28 -12.84
N LYS A 73 14.07 52.13 -13.90
CA LYS A 73 14.42 50.82 -14.48
C LYS A 73 15.24 49.94 -13.53
N GLU A 74 16.07 50.53 -12.67
CA GLU A 74 16.86 49.78 -11.69
C GLU A 74 15.92 49.19 -10.64
N THR A 75 14.99 50.01 -10.10
CA THR A 75 13.97 49.55 -9.16
C THR A 75 13.05 48.48 -9.75
N HIS A 76 12.62 48.60 -11.02
CA HIS A 76 11.87 47.52 -11.69
C HIS A 76 12.66 46.22 -11.70
N LYS A 77 13.95 46.26 -12.06
CA LYS A 77 14.81 45.08 -12.11
C LYS A 77 14.93 44.42 -10.74
N GLU A 78 15.15 45.19 -9.67
CA GLU A 78 15.21 44.67 -8.30
C GLU A 78 13.89 44.03 -7.87
N LEU A 79 12.76 44.68 -8.16
CA LEU A 79 11.43 44.14 -7.85
C LEU A 79 11.13 42.83 -8.60
N PHE A 80 11.51 42.72 -9.87
CA PHE A 80 11.39 41.47 -10.63
C PHE A 80 12.28 40.36 -10.07
N GLN A 81 13.50 40.69 -9.65
CA GLN A 81 14.40 39.72 -9.01
C GLN A 81 13.83 39.20 -7.68
N LEU A 82 13.29 40.10 -6.85
CA LEU A 82 12.63 39.74 -5.60
C LEU A 82 11.38 38.87 -5.85
N LEU A 83 10.54 39.25 -6.82
CA LEU A 83 9.37 38.47 -7.19
C LEU A 83 9.78 37.08 -7.71
N ALA A 84 10.80 36.98 -8.55
CA ALA A 84 11.32 35.71 -9.04
C ALA A 84 11.89 34.84 -7.92
N LEU A 85 12.61 35.44 -6.97
CA LEU A 85 13.13 34.75 -5.78
C LEU A 85 11.98 34.22 -4.91
N LEU A 86 10.96 35.03 -4.65
CA LEU A 86 9.78 34.64 -3.87
C LEU A 86 8.99 33.53 -4.55
N ILE A 87 8.72 33.65 -5.86
CA ILE A 87 8.02 32.61 -6.62
C ILE A 87 8.81 31.30 -6.58
N THR A 88 10.13 31.37 -6.81
CA THR A 88 10.99 30.20 -6.75
C THR A 88 10.96 29.55 -5.37
N ALA A 89 11.10 30.35 -4.30
CA ALA A 89 11.04 29.85 -2.93
C ALA A 89 9.70 29.17 -2.63
N VAL A 90 8.56 29.78 -3.02
CA VAL A 90 7.22 29.21 -2.83
C VAL A 90 7.09 27.89 -3.58
N ILE A 91 7.51 27.83 -4.86
CA ILE A 91 7.46 26.60 -5.66
C ILE A 91 8.33 25.53 -5.04
N THR A 92 9.58 25.84 -4.69
CA THR A 92 10.50 24.89 -4.06
C THR A 92 9.91 24.36 -2.77
N LEU A 93 9.51 25.24 -1.84
CA LEU A 93 9.00 24.83 -0.52
C LEU A 93 7.72 23.99 -0.63
N SER A 94 6.81 24.38 -1.52
CA SER A 94 5.54 23.67 -1.76
C SER A 94 5.73 22.32 -2.47
N SER A 95 6.74 22.21 -3.33
CA SER A 95 7.02 20.98 -4.09
C SER A 95 7.77 19.92 -3.29
N THR A 96 8.44 20.29 -2.19
CA THR A 96 9.31 19.40 -1.41
C THR A 96 8.61 18.08 -1.04
N THR A 97 7.40 18.12 -0.49
CA THR A 97 6.67 16.91 -0.07
C THR A 97 6.36 15.97 -1.24
N PHE A 98 5.97 16.50 -2.41
CA PHE A 98 5.70 15.69 -3.60
C PHE A 98 6.98 15.04 -4.12
N VAL A 99 8.06 15.81 -4.22
CA VAL A 99 9.37 15.32 -4.66
C VAL A 99 9.91 14.26 -3.70
N SER A 100 9.80 14.48 -2.38
CA SER A 100 10.23 13.52 -1.36
C SER A 100 9.46 12.20 -1.44
N ASN A 101 8.14 12.23 -1.66
CA ASN A 101 7.36 11.00 -1.85
C ASN A 101 7.72 10.26 -3.15
N ALA A 102 7.98 10.98 -4.24
CA ALA A 102 8.43 10.37 -5.50
C ALA A 102 9.81 9.70 -5.34
N LEU A 103 10.77 10.40 -4.73
CA LEU A 103 12.10 9.86 -4.47
C LEU A 103 12.03 8.65 -3.53
N ALA A 104 11.20 8.71 -2.48
CA ALA A 104 10.94 7.56 -1.61
C ALA A 104 10.35 6.37 -2.39
N GLY A 105 9.42 6.62 -3.32
CA GLY A 105 8.86 5.60 -4.20
C GLY A 105 9.91 4.93 -5.08
N PHE A 106 10.80 5.72 -5.71
CA PHE A 106 11.92 5.18 -6.48
C PHE A 106 12.89 4.36 -5.63
N MET A 107 13.20 4.84 -4.41
CA MET A 107 14.08 4.15 -3.47
C MET A 107 13.49 2.80 -3.05
N LEU A 108 12.21 2.75 -2.65
CA LEU A 108 11.53 1.51 -2.24
C LEU A 108 11.52 0.48 -3.37
N ARG A 109 11.28 0.92 -4.62
CA ARG A 109 11.33 0.04 -5.81
C ARG A 109 12.75 -0.43 -6.11
N GLY A 110 13.73 0.48 -6.07
CA GLY A 110 15.13 0.16 -6.35
C GLY A 110 15.74 -0.81 -5.34
N MET A 111 15.39 -0.68 -4.06
CA MET A 111 15.81 -1.61 -3.00
C MET A 111 15.01 -2.92 -2.99
N GLN A 112 13.94 -3.02 -3.78
CA GLN A 112 13.01 -4.15 -3.78
C GLN A 112 12.56 -4.55 -2.37
N SER A 113 12.25 -3.56 -1.52
CA SER A 113 11.95 -3.79 -0.10
C SER A 113 10.74 -4.71 0.10
N PHE A 114 9.74 -4.60 -0.77
CA PHE A 114 8.55 -5.46 -0.82
C PHE A 114 7.95 -5.46 -2.25
N ARG A 115 7.15 -6.48 -2.56
CA ARG A 115 6.48 -6.69 -3.85
C ARG A 115 4.95 -6.64 -3.70
N LEU A 116 4.22 -6.59 -4.81
CA LEU A 116 2.77 -6.74 -4.78
C LEU A 116 2.42 -8.14 -4.26
N GLY A 117 1.43 -8.20 -3.37
CA GLY A 117 1.03 -9.43 -2.70
C GLY A 117 1.84 -9.82 -1.47
N ASP A 118 2.91 -9.11 -1.10
CA ASP A 118 3.56 -9.31 0.20
C ASP A 118 2.67 -8.74 1.32
N PHE A 119 2.76 -9.34 2.51
CA PHE A 119 2.15 -8.75 3.71
C PHE A 119 3.12 -7.74 4.32
N LEU A 120 2.63 -6.54 4.59
CA LEU A 120 3.39 -5.43 5.13
C LEU A 120 2.82 -5.03 6.49
N ARG A 121 3.70 -4.82 7.46
CA ARG A 121 3.39 -4.21 8.74
C ARG A 121 4.25 -2.98 8.95
N VAL A 122 3.62 -1.85 9.24
CA VAL A 122 4.28 -0.58 9.57
C VAL A 122 3.44 0.11 10.64
N GLU A 123 4.06 0.41 11.78
CA GLU A 123 3.34 0.90 12.97
C GLU A 123 2.11 0.01 13.27
N ASN A 124 0.91 0.60 13.28
CA ASN A 124 -0.36 -0.08 13.55
C ASN A 124 -1.06 -0.59 12.27
N GLN A 125 -0.45 -0.40 11.10
CA GLN A 125 -1.02 -0.81 9.82
C GLN A 125 -0.52 -2.20 9.45
N PHE A 126 -1.45 -3.11 9.14
CA PHE A 126 -1.16 -4.45 8.66
C PHE A 126 -2.07 -4.79 7.48
N GLY A 127 -1.47 -5.24 6.39
CA GLY A 127 -2.22 -5.58 5.19
C GLY A 127 -1.34 -6.14 4.09
N ARG A 128 -1.96 -6.51 2.98
CA ARG A 128 -1.30 -7.07 1.80
C ARG A 128 -1.16 -6.01 0.72
N VAL A 129 0.04 -5.86 0.15
CA VAL A 129 0.32 -4.77 -0.80
C VAL A 129 -0.48 -4.97 -2.10
N THR A 130 -1.33 -3.99 -2.44
CA THR A 130 -2.16 -3.99 -3.65
C THR A 130 -1.57 -3.12 -4.76
N GLU A 131 -0.93 -2.01 -4.40
CA GLU A 131 -0.37 -1.07 -5.36
C GLU A 131 0.91 -0.41 -4.86
N ARG A 132 1.85 -0.18 -5.79
CA ARG A 132 3.08 0.60 -5.56
C ARG A 132 3.09 1.80 -6.50
N GLY A 133 2.38 2.86 -6.14
CA GLY A 133 2.31 4.12 -6.89
C GLY A 133 3.59 4.96 -6.81
N LEU A 134 3.61 6.08 -7.55
CA LEU A 134 4.77 6.99 -7.55
C LEU A 134 4.93 7.72 -6.20
N PHE A 135 3.81 8.16 -5.62
CA PHE A 135 3.81 8.95 -4.38
C PHE A 135 3.31 8.18 -3.16
N HIS A 136 2.64 7.05 -3.37
CA HIS A 136 2.01 6.26 -2.32
C HIS A 136 2.10 4.77 -2.63
N THR A 137 1.87 3.96 -1.60
CA THR A 137 1.68 2.51 -1.67
C THR A 137 0.30 2.20 -1.07
N GLU A 138 -0.45 1.29 -1.66
CA GLU A 138 -1.75 0.85 -1.15
C GLU A 138 -1.63 -0.56 -0.56
N ILE A 139 -2.27 -0.79 0.57
CA ILE A 139 -2.41 -2.11 1.20
C ILE A 139 -3.90 -2.43 1.38
N GLN A 140 -4.25 -3.70 1.25
CA GLN A 140 -5.56 -4.23 1.62
C GLN A 140 -5.47 -4.83 3.02
N THR A 141 -6.29 -4.36 3.95
CA THR A 141 -6.29 -4.81 5.35
C THR A 141 -7.01 -6.16 5.49
N GLU A 142 -6.96 -6.75 6.68
CA GLU A 142 -7.71 -7.97 7.00
C GLU A 142 -9.25 -7.79 7.01
N GLU A 143 -9.70 -6.54 6.98
CA GLU A 143 -11.12 -6.15 6.88
C GLU A 143 -11.54 -5.88 5.44
N ARG A 144 -10.67 -6.16 4.45
CA ARG A 144 -10.85 -5.89 3.01
C ARG A 144 -10.81 -4.38 2.65
N ASP A 145 -10.47 -3.51 3.60
CA ASP A 145 -10.32 -2.08 3.34
C ASP A 145 -9.02 -1.75 2.61
N LEU A 146 -9.03 -0.68 1.80
CA LEU A 146 -7.85 -0.17 1.10
C LEU A 146 -7.26 1.01 1.86
N THR A 147 -6.03 0.84 2.35
CA THR A 147 -5.29 1.88 3.08
C THR A 147 -4.15 2.40 2.23
N THR A 148 -4.16 3.70 1.96
CA THR A 148 -3.09 4.40 1.23
C THR A 148 -2.03 4.93 2.19
N LEU A 149 -0.78 4.52 1.97
CA LEU A 149 0.39 4.92 2.75
C LEU A 149 1.30 5.81 1.89
N PRO A 150 1.65 7.03 2.34
CA PRO A 150 2.65 7.86 1.64
C PRO A 150 4.00 7.14 1.58
N ASN A 151 4.69 7.21 0.43
CA ASN A 151 5.99 6.55 0.28
C ASN A 151 7.02 7.09 1.26
N LEU A 152 6.99 8.41 1.54
CA LEU A 152 7.87 9.02 2.53
C LEU A 152 7.63 8.45 3.93
N PHE A 153 6.38 8.13 4.29
CA PHE A 153 6.06 7.50 5.56
C PHE A 153 6.69 6.11 5.69
N LEU A 154 6.62 5.30 4.63
CA LEU A 154 7.22 3.96 4.60
C LEU A 154 8.75 3.96 4.69
N VAL A 155 9.42 4.97 4.14
CA VAL A 155 10.88 5.11 4.25
C VAL A 155 11.29 5.65 5.63
N SER A 156 10.41 6.39 6.29
CA SER A 156 10.71 7.04 7.59
C SER A 156 10.47 6.14 8.81
N HIS A 157 9.79 5.00 8.63
CA HIS A 157 9.44 4.09 9.73
C HIS A 157 9.95 2.66 9.45
N PRO A 158 10.22 1.86 10.51
CA PRO A 158 10.55 0.46 10.34
C PRO A 158 9.40 -0.32 9.68
N ILE A 159 9.72 -1.02 8.59
CA ILE A 159 8.78 -1.89 7.89
C ILE A 159 9.10 -3.35 8.16
N THR A 160 8.09 -4.17 8.46
CA THR A 160 8.19 -5.63 8.52
C THR A 160 7.48 -6.22 7.32
N VAL A 161 8.18 -7.05 6.55
CA VAL A 161 7.65 -7.67 5.33
C VAL A 161 7.58 -9.18 5.51
N LEU A 162 6.38 -9.73 5.40
CA LEU A 162 6.14 -11.16 5.36
C LEU A 162 6.04 -11.54 3.88
N ARG A 163 7.14 -12.12 3.37
CA ARG A 163 7.28 -12.51 1.98
C ARG A 163 6.48 -13.76 1.68
N SER A 164 6.09 -13.92 0.41
CA SER A 164 5.46 -15.13 -0.11
C SER A 164 6.29 -16.41 0.06
N SER A 165 7.61 -16.31 0.28
CA SER A 165 8.51 -17.45 0.49
C SER A 165 8.29 -18.23 1.79
N GLY A 166 7.48 -17.70 2.71
CA GLY A 166 7.15 -18.35 3.97
C GLY A 166 7.47 -17.48 5.18
N THR A 167 6.88 -17.85 6.32
CA THR A 167 7.06 -17.14 7.59
C THR A 167 6.91 -18.07 8.78
N ILE A 168 7.38 -17.63 9.95
CA ILE A 168 7.11 -18.35 11.20
C ILE A 168 5.75 -17.91 11.73
N VAL A 169 4.88 -18.89 11.98
CA VAL A 169 3.63 -18.70 12.69
C VAL A 169 3.81 -19.19 14.11
N SER A 170 3.44 -18.34 15.07
CA SER A 170 3.55 -18.65 16.50
C SER A 170 2.24 -18.42 17.22
N ALA A 171 2.03 -19.19 18.28
CA ALA A 171 0.96 -19.01 19.24
C ALA A 171 1.50 -19.24 20.66
N THR A 172 0.86 -18.62 21.65
CA THR A 172 1.30 -18.67 23.04
C THR A 172 0.18 -19.16 23.92
N VAL A 173 0.51 -20.01 24.89
CA VAL A 173 -0.41 -20.56 25.88
C VAL A 173 0.28 -20.57 27.24
N SER A 174 -0.48 -20.31 28.30
CA SER A 174 -0.04 -20.41 29.69
C SER A 174 -0.66 -21.66 30.30
N LEU A 175 0.16 -22.48 30.96
CA LEU A 175 -0.23 -23.76 31.56
C LEU A 175 0.33 -23.88 32.97
N GLY A 176 -0.36 -24.61 33.85
CA GLY A 176 0.04 -24.80 35.24
C GLY A 176 1.36 -25.57 35.40
N TYR A 177 1.96 -25.45 36.58
CA TYR A 177 3.20 -26.15 36.96
C TYR A 177 3.01 -27.63 37.29
N ASP A 178 1.77 -28.08 37.36
CA ASP A 178 1.37 -29.45 37.67
C ASP A 178 1.68 -30.45 36.53
N ILE A 179 2.05 -29.94 35.34
CA ILE A 179 2.32 -30.75 34.15
C ILE A 179 3.80 -30.66 33.77
N SER A 180 4.40 -31.81 33.42
CA SER A 180 5.78 -31.86 32.94
C SER A 180 5.97 -31.06 31.64
N HIS A 181 6.95 -30.15 31.64
CA HIS A 181 7.27 -29.32 30.48
C HIS A 181 7.59 -30.14 29.22
N LYS A 182 8.23 -31.32 29.37
CA LYS A 182 8.55 -32.22 28.25
C LYS A 182 7.29 -32.75 27.55
N THR A 183 6.25 -33.03 28.33
CA THR A 183 4.97 -33.49 27.80
C THR A 183 4.28 -32.38 27.02
N ILE A 184 4.29 -31.16 27.57
CA ILE A 184 3.71 -29.97 26.93
C ILE A 184 4.44 -29.65 25.63
N GLU A 185 5.78 -29.61 25.64
CA GLU A 185 6.59 -29.34 24.45
C GLU A 185 6.28 -30.32 23.32
N LYS A 186 6.12 -31.61 23.64
CA LYS A 186 5.74 -32.63 22.66
C LYS A 186 4.33 -32.38 22.11
N LEU A 187 3.34 -32.21 22.98
CA LEU A 187 1.94 -31.99 22.57
C LEU A 187 1.76 -30.73 21.73
N LEU A 188 2.45 -29.63 22.09
CA LEU A 188 2.42 -28.40 21.32
C LEU A 188 3.11 -28.57 19.96
N SER A 189 4.21 -29.32 19.89
CA SER A 189 4.85 -29.65 18.60
C SER A 189 3.92 -30.49 17.72
N ASP A 190 3.25 -31.49 18.30
CA ASP A 190 2.26 -32.32 17.59
C ASP A 190 1.08 -31.46 17.08
N ALA A 191 0.61 -30.50 17.87
CA ALA A 191 -0.42 -29.54 17.44
C ALA A 191 0.04 -28.66 16.27
N ALA A 192 1.30 -28.22 16.25
CA ALA A 192 1.85 -27.45 15.14
C ALA A 192 1.98 -28.29 13.85
N LEU A 193 2.36 -29.57 13.97
CA LEU A 193 2.34 -30.52 12.84
C LEU A 193 0.92 -30.73 12.31
N ALA A 194 -0.06 -30.92 13.20
CA ALA A 194 -1.48 -31.04 12.83
C ALA A 194 -2.00 -29.77 12.13
N ALA A 195 -1.45 -28.61 12.48
CA ALA A 195 -1.75 -27.33 11.82
C ALA A 195 -1.04 -27.15 10.47
N LYS A 196 -0.37 -28.17 9.94
CA LYS A 196 0.40 -28.17 8.68
C LYS A 196 1.62 -27.24 8.69
N LEU A 197 2.18 -26.94 9.86
CA LEU A 197 3.44 -26.20 9.97
C LEU A 197 4.64 -27.14 9.90
N LYS A 198 5.72 -26.69 9.26
CA LYS A 198 6.99 -27.42 9.17
C LYS A 198 7.92 -27.04 10.32
N ASP A 199 8.81 -27.96 10.69
CA ASP A 199 9.88 -27.77 11.67
C ASP A 199 9.42 -27.04 12.95
N PRO A 200 8.40 -27.59 13.66
CA PRO A 200 7.87 -26.93 14.84
C PRO A 200 8.87 -26.95 15.99
N PHE A 201 8.85 -25.88 16.78
CA PHE A 201 9.63 -25.76 18.00
C PHE A 201 8.85 -25.03 19.07
N VAL A 202 9.18 -25.32 20.33
CA VAL A 202 8.53 -24.74 21.51
C VAL A 202 9.57 -24.01 22.34
N HIS A 203 9.20 -22.83 22.83
CA HIS A 203 9.99 -22.05 23.77
C HIS A 203 9.21 -21.83 25.06
N ILE A 204 9.91 -21.98 26.18
CA ILE A 204 9.44 -21.49 27.48
C ILE A 204 9.76 -20.00 27.52
N MET A 205 8.73 -19.16 27.47
CA MET A 205 8.87 -17.70 27.39
C MET A 205 9.05 -17.08 28.78
N GLU A 206 8.30 -17.57 29.76
CA GLU A 206 8.22 -16.99 31.09
C GLU A 206 7.82 -18.04 32.12
N LEU A 207 8.39 -17.95 33.32
CA LEU A 207 7.98 -18.67 34.52
C LEU A 207 7.22 -17.69 35.41
N GLY A 208 5.89 -17.65 35.26
CA GLY A 208 5.03 -16.75 36.02
C GLY A 208 4.68 -17.31 37.39
N ASP A 209 3.94 -16.55 38.20
CA ASP A 209 3.64 -16.92 39.59
C ASP A 209 2.85 -18.25 39.70
N TYR A 210 1.99 -18.53 38.72
CA TYR A 210 1.08 -19.69 38.74
C TYR A 210 1.11 -20.54 37.47
N SER A 211 1.94 -20.17 36.49
CA SER A 211 1.95 -20.84 35.19
C SER A 211 3.27 -20.67 34.46
N VAL A 212 3.58 -21.62 33.58
CA VAL A 212 4.63 -21.49 32.58
C VAL A 212 4.01 -21.04 31.26
N THR A 213 4.55 -19.97 30.67
CA THR A 213 4.13 -19.47 29.36
C THR A 213 4.95 -20.16 28.27
N TYR A 214 4.27 -20.94 27.42
CA TYR A 214 4.87 -21.62 26.28
C TYR A 214 4.51 -20.91 24.98
N ARG A 215 5.49 -20.79 24.08
CA ARG A 215 5.28 -20.35 22.70
C ARG A 215 5.62 -21.49 21.76
N VAL A 216 4.62 -21.97 21.02
CA VAL A 216 4.83 -22.88 19.90
C VAL A 216 4.96 -22.08 18.62
N SER A 217 5.92 -22.47 17.79
CA SER A 217 6.19 -21.84 16.50
C SER A 217 6.45 -22.91 15.44
N GLY A 218 6.12 -22.60 14.19
CA GLY A 218 6.46 -23.46 13.05
C GLY A 218 6.50 -22.66 11.76
N PHE A 219 7.16 -23.22 10.75
CA PHE A 219 7.31 -22.60 9.44
C PHE A 219 6.08 -22.84 8.55
N LEU A 220 5.43 -21.76 8.14
CA LEU A 220 4.36 -21.74 7.15
C LEU A 220 4.98 -21.43 5.78
N SER A 221 4.86 -22.37 4.84
CA SER A 221 5.38 -22.19 3.47
C SER A 221 4.48 -21.28 2.61
N GLU A 222 3.16 -21.40 2.75
CA GLU A 222 2.18 -20.63 1.96
C GLU A 222 1.61 -19.48 2.79
N VAL A 223 2.12 -18.26 2.58
CA VAL A 223 1.74 -17.09 3.39
C VAL A 223 0.36 -16.54 3.02
N LYS A 224 -0.23 -16.96 1.89
CA LYS A 224 -1.59 -16.54 1.50
C LYS A 224 -2.66 -16.86 2.54
N GLN A 225 -2.48 -17.95 3.30
CA GLN A 225 -3.43 -18.41 4.30
C GLN A 225 -2.98 -18.05 5.74
N LEU A 226 -2.31 -16.91 5.90
CA LEU A 226 -1.67 -16.55 7.18
C LEU A 226 -2.67 -16.46 8.34
N LEU A 227 -3.87 -15.93 8.11
CA LEU A 227 -4.87 -15.71 9.15
C LEU A 227 -5.49 -17.05 9.58
N SER A 228 -5.86 -17.87 8.59
CA SER A 228 -6.38 -19.22 8.74
C SER A 228 -5.35 -20.13 9.40
N ALA A 229 -4.06 -20.07 9.01
CA ALA A 229 -2.99 -20.83 9.65
C ALA A 229 -2.80 -20.45 11.13
N ARG A 230 -2.86 -19.15 11.46
CA ARG A 230 -2.80 -18.66 12.85
C ARG A 230 -3.99 -19.14 13.68
N SER A 231 -5.18 -19.15 13.10
CA SER A 231 -6.40 -19.65 13.76
C SER A 231 -6.32 -21.17 13.96
N ASN A 232 -5.96 -21.91 12.91
CA ASN A 232 -5.82 -23.35 12.92
C ASN A 232 -4.77 -23.82 13.93
N LEU A 233 -3.62 -23.13 14.04
CA LEU A 233 -2.61 -23.44 15.07
C LEU A 233 -3.23 -23.38 16.48
N ARG A 234 -4.00 -22.34 16.80
CA ARG A 234 -4.66 -22.21 18.10
C ARG A 234 -5.74 -23.28 18.30
N ALA A 235 -6.51 -23.60 17.27
CA ALA A 235 -7.52 -24.65 17.30
C ALA A 235 -6.90 -26.03 17.55
N GLN A 236 -5.78 -26.35 16.89
CA GLN A 236 -5.05 -27.59 17.10
C GLN A 236 -4.40 -27.64 18.48
N MET A 237 -3.86 -26.52 18.99
CA MET A 237 -3.36 -26.44 20.37
C MET A 237 -4.46 -26.79 21.38
N LEU A 238 -5.65 -26.18 21.25
CA LEU A 238 -6.80 -26.46 22.11
C LEU A 238 -7.20 -27.93 22.04
N THR A 239 -7.34 -28.46 20.82
CA THR A 239 -7.79 -29.83 20.59
C THR A 239 -6.80 -30.85 21.17
N THR A 240 -5.51 -30.68 20.88
CA THR A 240 -4.45 -31.60 21.35
C THR A 240 -4.28 -31.55 22.87
N LEU A 241 -4.34 -30.37 23.49
CA LEU A 241 -4.24 -30.24 24.95
C LEU A 241 -5.47 -30.83 25.65
N HIS A 242 -6.68 -30.53 25.18
CA HIS A 242 -7.91 -31.08 25.77
C HIS A 242 -8.01 -32.60 25.59
N ASN A 243 -7.61 -33.14 24.44
CA ASN A 243 -7.57 -34.59 24.21
C ASN A 243 -6.57 -35.30 25.13
N ALA A 244 -5.49 -34.62 25.53
CA ALA A 244 -4.53 -35.09 26.51
C ALA A 244 -5.00 -34.90 27.97
N GLY A 245 -6.21 -34.38 28.20
CA GLY A 245 -6.75 -34.08 29.53
C GLY A 245 -6.09 -32.89 30.22
N ILE A 246 -5.39 -32.03 29.45
CA ILE A 246 -4.76 -30.81 29.97
C ILE A 246 -5.77 -29.67 29.90
N GLU A 247 -6.14 -29.15 31.07
CA GLU A 247 -7.02 -27.99 31.16
C GLU A 247 -6.23 -26.69 30.88
N ILE A 248 -6.76 -25.84 30.02
CA ILE A 248 -6.24 -24.48 29.80
C ILE A 248 -7.03 -23.54 30.69
N VAL A 249 -6.45 -23.15 31.82
CA VAL A 249 -7.07 -22.21 32.76
C VAL A 249 -6.53 -20.81 32.58
N SER A 250 -7.38 -19.80 32.80
CA SER A 250 -6.91 -18.42 32.91
C SER A 250 -6.18 -18.25 34.25
N PRO A 251 -5.04 -17.52 34.29
CA PRO A 251 -4.25 -17.31 35.51
C PRO A 251 -5.01 -16.63 36.66
N VAL A 252 -6.21 -16.06 36.41
CA VAL A 252 -7.03 -15.34 37.39
C VAL A 252 -8.15 -16.20 38.00
N VAL A 253 -8.30 -17.47 37.57
CA VAL A 253 -9.43 -18.31 37.99
C VAL A 253 -9.06 -19.21 39.16
N MET A 254 -9.60 -18.89 40.34
CA MET A 254 -9.90 -19.90 41.37
C MET A 254 -11.32 -20.42 41.14
N ASN A 255 -11.44 -21.59 40.50
CA ASN A 255 -12.71 -22.31 40.39
C ASN A 255 -12.76 -23.41 41.44
N GLN A 256 -13.63 -23.28 42.44
CA GLN A 256 -14.15 -24.43 43.17
C GLN A 256 -15.51 -24.82 42.57
N ARG A 257 -15.49 -25.68 41.54
CA ARG A 257 -16.72 -26.30 41.03
C ARG A 257 -17.12 -27.44 41.97
N ARG A 258 -18.19 -27.26 42.74
CA ARG A 258 -18.93 -28.41 43.32
C ARG A 258 -19.79 -29.00 42.21
N LEU A 259 -19.29 -30.05 41.57
CA LEU A 259 -20.07 -30.88 40.66
C LEU A 259 -20.94 -31.83 41.49
N GLU A 260 -22.22 -31.94 41.16
CA GLU A 260 -23.04 -33.05 41.66
C GLU A 260 -22.54 -34.37 41.05
N ASP A 261 -22.68 -35.48 41.79
CA ASP A 261 -22.29 -36.80 41.31
C ASP A 261 -23.00 -37.12 39.99
N GLY A 262 -22.25 -37.18 38.88
CA GLY A 262 -22.74 -37.60 37.57
C GLY A 262 -22.84 -36.52 36.48
N ILE A 263 -22.58 -35.23 36.77
CA ILE A 263 -22.62 -34.17 35.76
C ILE A 263 -21.28 -34.06 35.01
N ARG A 264 -21.27 -34.38 33.72
CA ARG A 264 -20.15 -34.10 32.80
C ARG A 264 -20.31 -32.72 32.18
N VAL A 265 -19.40 -31.79 32.48
CA VAL A 265 -19.36 -30.47 31.82
C VAL A 265 -18.46 -30.57 30.59
N LEU A 266 -19.04 -31.01 29.48
CA LEU A 266 -18.42 -31.00 28.15
C LEU A 266 -19.13 -29.93 27.29
N PRO A 267 -18.44 -29.28 26.34
CA PRO A 267 -19.13 -28.73 25.18
C PRO A 267 -19.98 -29.84 24.56
N PRO A 268 -21.24 -29.61 24.16
CA PRO A 268 -22.02 -30.63 23.50
C PRO A 268 -21.22 -31.16 22.30
N GLN A 269 -21.09 -32.49 22.19
CA GLN A 269 -20.55 -33.10 20.98
C GLN A 269 -21.42 -32.64 19.82
N LEU A 270 -20.81 -32.06 18.80
CA LEU A 270 -21.42 -32.01 17.48
C LEU A 270 -21.65 -33.47 17.09
N SER A 271 -22.85 -33.98 17.36
CA SER A 271 -23.43 -35.09 16.63
C SER A 271 -23.18 -34.77 15.17
N GLU A 272 -22.44 -35.66 14.49
CA GLU A 272 -22.09 -35.56 13.08
C GLU A 272 -23.19 -34.80 12.35
N LEU A 273 -22.89 -33.55 11.95
CA LEU A 273 -23.75 -32.87 10.99
C LEU A 273 -23.90 -33.88 9.84
N PRO A 274 -25.12 -34.17 9.38
CA PRO A 274 -25.29 -35.02 8.20
C PRO A 274 -24.28 -34.52 7.18
N HIS A 275 -23.43 -35.41 6.70
CA HIS A 275 -22.63 -35.15 5.51
C HIS A 275 -23.62 -34.99 4.35
N GLU A 276 -24.33 -33.87 4.30
CA GLU A 276 -24.66 -33.29 3.02
C GLU A 276 -23.30 -33.02 2.38
N GLU A 277 -23.05 -33.68 1.27
CA GLU A 277 -22.03 -33.29 0.31
C GLU A 277 -22.36 -31.89 -0.23
N GLU A 278 -22.50 -30.89 0.64
CA GLU A 278 -22.17 -29.54 0.26
C GLU A 278 -20.72 -29.64 -0.17
N LYS A 279 -20.50 -29.48 -1.47
CA LYS A 279 -19.20 -29.09 -1.99
C LYS A 279 -18.75 -27.92 -1.11
N ILE A 280 -17.92 -28.21 -0.12
CA ILE A 280 -17.09 -27.23 0.54
C ILE A 280 -16.21 -26.75 -0.60
N VAL A 281 -16.69 -25.75 -1.33
CA VAL A 281 -15.79 -24.84 -2.00
C VAL A 281 -14.87 -24.42 -0.86
N GLU A 282 -13.60 -24.81 -0.92
CA GLU A 282 -12.55 -24.33 -0.02
C GLU A 282 -12.44 -22.81 -0.23
N CYS A 283 -13.45 -22.06 0.20
CA CYS A 283 -13.44 -20.62 0.27
C CYS A 283 -12.60 -20.29 1.49
N ASN A 284 -11.30 -20.33 1.28
CA ASN A 284 -10.33 -19.81 2.22
C ASN A 284 -10.67 -18.33 2.44
N PRO A 285 -11.00 -17.87 3.66
CA PRO A 285 -11.53 -16.51 3.89
C PRO A 285 -10.58 -15.43 3.37
N GLU A 286 -9.28 -15.69 3.35
CA GLU A 286 -8.29 -14.76 2.78
C GLU A 286 -8.46 -14.49 1.29
N SER A 287 -9.02 -15.42 0.50
CA SER A 287 -9.27 -15.15 -0.93
C SER A 287 -10.37 -14.12 -1.16
N LEU A 288 -11.30 -13.98 -0.21
CA LEU A 288 -12.33 -12.94 -0.21
C LEU A 288 -11.78 -11.62 0.34
N ILE A 289 -10.95 -11.69 1.37
CA ILE A 289 -10.38 -10.50 2.04
C ILE A 289 -9.31 -9.83 1.18
N PHE A 290 -8.46 -10.61 0.52
CA PHE A 290 -7.30 -10.12 -0.23
C PHE A 290 -7.42 -10.33 -1.75
N ASP A 291 -8.65 -10.38 -2.25
CA ASP A 291 -9.00 -10.55 -3.66
C ASP A 291 -8.21 -9.62 -4.59
N LYS A 292 -8.22 -8.31 -4.31
CA LYS A 292 -7.51 -7.30 -5.09
C LYS A 292 -6.01 -7.51 -4.99
N ALA A 293 -5.48 -7.78 -3.81
CA ALA A 293 -4.04 -7.99 -3.63
C ALA A 293 -3.54 -9.23 -4.38
N ASP A 294 -4.32 -10.31 -4.40
CA ASP A 294 -4.03 -11.53 -5.17
C ASP A 294 -4.03 -11.26 -6.69
N ALA A 295 -5.04 -10.54 -7.19
CA ALA A 295 -5.09 -10.17 -8.61
C ALA A 295 -3.88 -9.32 -9.01
N MET A 296 -3.52 -8.32 -8.19
CA MET A 296 -2.39 -7.44 -8.47
C MET A 296 -1.04 -8.16 -8.42
N ALA A 297 -0.87 -9.11 -7.49
CA ALA A 297 0.32 -9.95 -7.41
C ALA A 297 0.45 -10.87 -8.65
N GLN A 298 -0.66 -11.45 -9.13
CA GLN A 298 -0.66 -12.26 -10.36
C GLN A 298 -0.29 -11.43 -11.58
N ILE A 299 -0.84 -10.21 -11.71
CA ILE A 299 -0.51 -9.29 -12.80
C ILE A 299 0.98 -8.93 -12.76
N GLU A 300 1.54 -8.67 -11.58
CA GLU A 300 2.96 -8.39 -11.42
C GLU A 300 3.84 -9.57 -11.86
N ALA A 301 3.50 -10.79 -11.44
CA ALA A 301 4.22 -11.99 -11.85
C ALA A 301 4.18 -12.21 -13.38
N LEU A 302 3.03 -11.98 -14.02
CA LEU A 302 2.90 -12.06 -15.49
C LEU A 302 3.74 -10.99 -16.19
N LYS A 303 3.81 -9.77 -15.63
CA LYS A 303 4.64 -8.69 -16.16
C LYS A 303 6.14 -9.01 -16.05
N GLU A 304 6.58 -9.55 -14.91
CA GLU A 304 7.97 -10.00 -14.71
C GLU A 304 8.33 -11.12 -15.70
N GLN A 305 7.45 -12.12 -15.88
CA GLN A 305 7.66 -13.19 -16.87
C GLN A 305 7.79 -12.64 -18.29
N ARG A 306 6.94 -11.68 -18.66
CA ARG A 306 6.99 -11.03 -19.98
C ARG A 306 8.29 -10.26 -20.19
N GLU A 307 8.77 -9.54 -19.16
CA GLU A 307 10.05 -8.82 -19.24
C GLU A 307 11.24 -9.77 -19.41
N ALA A 308 11.28 -10.88 -18.67
CA ALA A 308 12.33 -11.90 -18.83
C ALA A 308 12.35 -12.51 -20.25
N ILE A 309 11.17 -12.80 -20.81
CA ILE A 309 10.99 -13.27 -22.19
C ILE A 309 11.49 -12.23 -23.19
N ARG A 310 11.18 -10.94 -22.98
CA ARG A 310 11.64 -9.86 -23.84
C ARG A 310 13.16 -9.72 -23.80
N GLU A 311 13.78 -9.83 -22.63
CA GLU A 311 15.24 -9.85 -22.51
C GLU A 311 15.84 -11.03 -23.28
N GLU A 312 15.28 -12.24 -23.17
CA GLU A 312 15.70 -13.41 -23.95
C GLU A 312 15.62 -13.13 -25.46
N ILE A 313 14.55 -12.50 -25.95
CA ILE A 313 14.42 -12.08 -27.36
C ILE A 313 15.57 -11.14 -27.75
N THR A 314 15.84 -10.09 -26.96
CA THR A 314 16.90 -9.12 -27.30
C THR A 314 18.28 -9.75 -27.39
N VAL A 315 18.58 -10.71 -26.50
CA VAL A 315 19.84 -11.47 -26.51
C VAL A 315 19.91 -12.36 -27.76
N LEU A 316 18.83 -13.09 -28.07
CA LEU A 316 18.77 -13.96 -29.26
C LEU A 316 18.87 -13.16 -30.56
N GLU A 317 18.24 -11.99 -30.66
CA GLU A 317 18.38 -11.09 -31.80
C GLU A 317 19.81 -10.56 -31.96
N GLY A 318 20.50 -10.26 -30.85
CA GLY A 318 21.92 -9.91 -30.85
C GLY A 318 22.81 -11.05 -31.36
N GLN A 319 22.54 -12.28 -30.94
CA GLN A 319 23.25 -13.49 -31.39
C GLN A 319 22.99 -13.80 -32.88
N ALA A 320 21.75 -13.63 -33.35
CA ALA A 320 21.39 -13.81 -34.76
C ALA A 320 22.14 -12.83 -35.67
N LYS A 321 22.32 -11.57 -35.24
CA LYS A 321 23.09 -10.57 -35.99
C LYS A 321 24.59 -10.90 -36.09
N SER A 322 25.14 -11.62 -35.11
CA SER A 322 26.57 -11.97 -35.03
C SER A 322 26.95 -13.24 -35.80
N LYS A 323 26.06 -14.25 -35.90
CA LYS A 323 26.34 -15.55 -36.55
C LYS A 323 25.56 -15.68 -37.87
N LYS A 324 26.27 -15.56 -39.01
CA LYS A 324 25.62 -15.33 -40.33
C LYS A 324 25.17 -16.54 -41.18
N GLU A 325 25.60 -17.79 -40.96
CA GLU A 325 25.39 -18.81 -42.03
C GLU A 325 24.77 -20.16 -41.68
N HIS A 326 24.74 -20.63 -40.42
CA HIS A 326 24.16 -21.97 -40.11
C HIS A 326 23.18 -22.04 -38.92
N ILE A 327 23.10 -20.99 -38.10
CA ILE A 327 22.30 -21.01 -36.85
C ILE A 327 21.05 -20.09 -36.96
N GLY A 328 20.97 -19.27 -38.02
CA GLY A 328 19.88 -18.31 -38.25
C GLY A 328 18.46 -18.89 -38.19
N PRO A 329 18.16 -20.00 -38.93
CA PRO A 329 16.78 -20.53 -38.98
C PRO A 329 16.27 -21.06 -37.64
N TRP A 330 17.15 -21.67 -36.84
CA TRP A 330 16.80 -22.18 -35.51
C TRP A 330 16.58 -21.03 -34.51
N ILE A 331 17.41 -19.99 -34.56
CA ILE A 331 17.24 -18.80 -33.72
C ILE A 331 15.94 -18.07 -34.10
N GLU A 332 15.64 -17.90 -35.39
CA GLU A 332 14.40 -17.27 -35.85
C GLU A 332 13.14 -18.05 -35.42
N GLN A 333 13.14 -19.38 -35.52
CA GLN A 333 12.05 -20.22 -35.01
C GLN A 333 11.88 -20.09 -33.48
N ARG A 334 12.99 -20.02 -32.74
CA ARG A 334 12.97 -19.82 -31.28
C ARG A 334 12.40 -18.45 -30.92
N ILE A 335 12.86 -17.38 -31.56
CA ILE A 335 12.31 -16.02 -31.39
C ILE A 335 10.81 -15.99 -31.70
N THR A 336 10.37 -16.66 -32.77
CA THR A 336 8.95 -16.70 -33.15
C THR A 336 8.09 -17.38 -32.08
N ARG A 337 8.55 -18.50 -31.50
CA ARG A 337 7.84 -19.15 -30.38
C ARG A 337 7.77 -18.26 -29.14
N ILE A 338 8.89 -17.61 -28.78
CA ILE A 338 8.96 -16.74 -27.61
C ILE A 338 8.05 -15.50 -27.79
N ARG A 339 7.95 -14.94 -29.01
CA ARG A 339 7.01 -13.84 -29.31
C ARG A 339 5.54 -14.27 -29.20
N GLN A 340 5.19 -15.49 -29.61
CA GLN A 340 3.84 -16.03 -29.40
C GLN A 340 3.51 -16.19 -27.92
N GLU A 341 4.50 -16.52 -27.10
CA GLU A 341 4.36 -16.60 -25.65
C GLU A 341 4.22 -15.20 -25.01
N GLU A 342 4.99 -14.21 -25.47
CA GLU A 342 4.84 -12.79 -25.09
C GLU A 342 3.42 -12.28 -25.38
N GLU A 343 2.88 -12.58 -26.56
CA GLU A 343 1.53 -12.17 -26.98
C GLU A 343 0.45 -12.81 -26.10
N ARG A 344 0.57 -14.11 -25.77
CA ARG A 344 -0.33 -14.79 -24.85
C ARG A 344 -0.33 -14.16 -23.46
N LEU A 345 0.86 -13.88 -22.90
CA LEU A 345 1.00 -13.21 -21.61
C LEU A 345 0.39 -11.80 -21.65
N SER A 346 0.57 -11.07 -22.75
CA SER A 346 -0.02 -9.73 -22.90
C SER A 346 -1.55 -9.75 -22.86
N LEU A 347 -2.17 -10.76 -23.47
CA LEU A 347 -3.61 -10.94 -23.49
C LEU A 347 -4.14 -11.35 -22.10
N GLN A 348 -3.42 -12.20 -21.38
CA GLN A 348 -3.75 -12.55 -19.99
C GLN A 348 -3.66 -11.33 -19.05
N ILE A 349 -2.64 -10.48 -19.22
CA ILE A 349 -2.52 -9.23 -18.45
C ILE A 349 -3.69 -8.31 -18.75
N GLN A 350 -4.07 -8.12 -20.02
CA GLN A 350 -5.22 -7.29 -20.39
C GLN A 350 -6.54 -7.81 -19.80
N GLN A 351 -6.76 -9.13 -19.81
CA GLN A 351 -7.93 -9.74 -19.20
C GLN A 351 -7.96 -9.56 -17.68
N ALA A 352 -6.82 -9.74 -17.01
CA ALA A 352 -6.70 -9.54 -15.56
C ALA A 352 -6.85 -8.06 -15.17
N GLU A 353 -6.34 -7.13 -15.96
CA GLU A 353 -6.51 -5.69 -15.74
C GLU A 353 -7.95 -5.24 -15.98
N ALA A 354 -8.68 -5.84 -16.92
CA ALA A 354 -10.10 -5.54 -17.14
C ALA A 354 -10.98 -6.01 -15.97
N ALA A 355 -10.65 -7.16 -15.38
CA ALA A 355 -11.34 -7.69 -14.20
C ALA A 355 -11.09 -6.88 -12.90
N LYS A 356 -10.18 -5.89 -12.93
CA LYS A 356 -9.89 -4.98 -11.80
C LYS A 356 -11.03 -3.97 -11.54
N ILE A 357 -11.90 -3.74 -12.51
CA ILE A 357 -12.87 -2.61 -12.53
C ILE A 357 -14.25 -3.02 -11.98
N GLU A 358 -14.54 -4.31 -11.86
CA GLU A 358 -15.72 -4.84 -11.16
C GLU A 358 -15.41 -5.13 -9.69
#